data_AF-A0A7W0FL06-F1
#
_entry.id   AF-A0A7W0FL06-F1
#
_cell.length_a   1.000
_cell.length_b   1.000
_cell.length_c   1.000
_cell.angle_alpha   90.00
_cell.angle_beta   90.00
_cell.angle_gamma   90.00
#
_symmetry.space_group_name_H-M   'P 1'
#
loop_
_entity.id
_entity.type
_entity.pdbx_description
1 polymer ?
#
loop_
_entity_poly.entity_id
_entity_poly.type
_entity_poly.pdbx_seq_one_letter_code
_entity_poly.pdbx_strand_id
1 'polypeptide(L)'
;MANIYKLIIQSGTGTGTEFPLEKNELFLGRDLTSDLVINDPEVSRRHLRLVLDGATYRLEDLGSTNGTFMHGQRLTTPTLLKPGEVITLGEKIVLRYEVISTDPNATVVAQRGVSSSTQPGTAPVVPPVHAAPPSAVRESVIAPPPERVTPPISAVPAYQAPNMQTPPTAAPKKKSPVLVIILILVGIVVLFCILPWIIIDATNSYCSLFPGIMNMLITNACAV
;
A
#
# COMPACT_ATOMS: atom_id res chain seq x y z
N MET A 1 12.09 -16.30 -17.84
CA MET A 1 10.83 -15.98 -17.15
C MET A 1 10.94 -14.55 -16.70
N ALA A 2 10.06 -13.67 -17.19
CA ALA A 2 10.01 -12.28 -16.71
C ALA A 2 8.79 -12.18 -15.79
N ASN A 3 9.00 -11.67 -14.57
CA ASN A 3 7.91 -11.37 -13.66
C ASN A 3 7.53 -9.90 -13.84
N ILE A 4 6.26 -9.65 -14.12
CA ILE A 4 5.69 -8.31 -14.11
C ILE A 4 5.02 -8.12 -12.75
N TYR A 5 5.47 -7.12 -12.01
CA TYR A 5 4.96 -6.78 -10.69
C TYR A 5 4.03 -5.58 -10.80
N LYS A 6 2.89 -5.60 -10.12
CA LYS A 6 1.99 -4.44 -10.06
C LYS A 6 1.31 -4.28 -8.71
N LEU A 7 0.97 -3.03 -8.38
CA LEU A 7 0.04 -2.69 -7.31
C LEU A 7 -1.28 -2.19 -7.90
N ILE A 8 -2.40 -2.70 -7.42
CA ILE A 8 -3.73 -2.30 -7.88
C ILE A 8 -4.47 -1.64 -6.71
N ILE A 9 -5.03 -0.45 -6.93
CA ILE A 9 -5.92 0.17 -5.92
C ILE A 9 -7.27 -0.55 -5.95
N GLN A 10 -7.58 -1.30 -4.89
CA GLN A 10 -8.85 -2.02 -4.73
C GLN A 10 -9.96 -1.15 -4.13
N SER A 11 -9.60 -0.18 -3.29
CA SER A 11 -10.54 0.73 -2.62
C SER A 11 -9.87 2.08 -2.34
N GLY A 12 -10.69 3.13 -2.28
CA GLY A 12 -10.26 4.50 -2.00
C GLY A 12 -10.02 5.34 -3.26
N THR A 13 -9.34 6.48 -3.09
CA THR A 13 -9.07 7.39 -4.19
C THR A 13 -8.19 6.74 -5.25
N GLY A 14 -8.65 6.72 -6.50
CA GLY A 14 -7.95 6.05 -7.60
C GLY A 14 -8.24 4.55 -7.74
N THR A 15 -9.32 4.02 -7.14
CA THR A 15 -9.74 2.61 -7.32
C THR A 15 -9.70 2.18 -8.80
N GLY A 16 -9.12 1.01 -9.06
CA GLY A 16 -8.90 0.46 -10.40
C GLY A 16 -7.58 0.88 -11.06
N THR A 17 -6.86 1.85 -10.49
CA THR A 17 -5.54 2.24 -10.99
C THR A 17 -4.53 1.12 -10.73
N GLU A 18 -3.80 0.75 -11.78
CA GLU A 18 -2.68 -0.19 -11.70
C GLU A 18 -1.35 0.55 -11.79
N PHE A 19 -0.44 0.23 -10.89
CA PHE A 19 0.91 0.76 -10.83
C PHE A 19 1.91 -0.36 -11.16
N PRO A 20 2.53 -0.36 -12.35
CA PRO A 20 3.61 -1.30 -12.64
C PRO A 20 4.83 -0.98 -11.78
N LEU A 21 5.49 -2.00 -11.23
CA LEU A 21 6.69 -1.86 -10.40
C LEU A 21 7.92 -2.26 -11.21
N GLU A 22 8.53 -1.27 -11.86
CA GLU A 22 9.61 -1.49 -12.84
C GLU A 22 11.02 -1.13 -12.31
N LYS A 23 11.11 -0.48 -11.15
CA LYS A 23 12.38 0.01 -10.58
C LYS A 23 12.77 -0.77 -9.33
N ASN A 24 14.08 -0.87 -9.08
CA ASN A 24 14.61 -1.51 -7.88
C ASN A 24 14.19 -0.79 -6.57
N GLU A 25 13.95 0.51 -6.61
CA GLU A 25 13.41 1.28 -5.50
C GLU A 25 12.32 2.21 -6.03
N LEU A 26 11.17 2.20 -5.35
CA LEU A 26 9.99 2.99 -5.68
C LEU A 26 9.46 3.64 -4.42
N PHE A 27 9.03 4.89 -4.54
CA PHE A 27 8.35 5.61 -3.46
C PHE A 27 6.86 5.73 -3.78
N LEU A 28 6.04 5.44 -2.79
CA LEU A 28 4.60 5.66 -2.85
C LEU A 28 4.21 6.76 -1.86
N GLY A 29 3.40 7.70 -2.33
CA GLY A 29 2.88 8.75 -1.48
C GLY A 29 1.95 9.69 -2.23
N ARG A 30 1.47 10.71 -1.53
CA ARG A 30 0.63 11.76 -2.13
C ARG A 30 1.45 12.83 -2.86
N ASP A 31 2.73 12.94 -2.56
CA ASP A 31 3.57 13.93 -3.24
C ASP A 31 3.73 13.57 -4.72
N LEU A 32 3.66 14.57 -5.60
CA LEU A 32 3.77 14.40 -7.05
C LEU A 32 5.18 13.95 -7.47
N THR A 33 6.16 14.10 -6.57
CA THR A 33 7.54 13.60 -6.78
C THR A 33 7.68 12.10 -6.50
N SER A 34 6.63 11.42 -6.01
CA SER A 34 6.65 9.98 -5.75
C SER A 34 6.54 9.21 -7.07
N ASP A 35 7.12 8.01 -7.14
CA ASP A 35 6.97 7.14 -8.31
C ASP A 35 5.52 6.66 -8.45
N LEU A 36 4.89 6.34 -7.32
CA LEU A 36 3.50 5.90 -7.25
C LEU A 36 2.68 6.94 -6.49
N VAL A 37 1.94 7.76 -7.22
CA VAL A 37 1.20 8.88 -6.64
C VAL A 37 -0.24 8.47 -6.33
N ILE A 38 -0.62 8.59 -5.06
CA ILE A 38 -2.01 8.43 -4.61
C ILE A 38 -2.45 9.74 -3.96
N ASN A 39 -3.27 10.52 -4.66
CA ASN A 39 -3.70 11.83 -4.18
C ASN A 39 -4.84 11.73 -3.16
N ASP A 40 -4.53 11.23 -1.96
CA ASP A 40 -5.50 11.03 -0.89
C ASP A 40 -5.01 11.62 0.46
N PRO A 41 -5.85 12.32 1.23
CA PRO A 41 -5.46 12.90 2.52
C PRO A 41 -4.97 11.87 3.54
N GLU A 42 -5.39 10.60 3.45
CA GLU A 42 -4.91 9.55 4.35
C GLU A 42 -3.49 9.08 3.98
N VAL A 43 -3.01 9.42 2.78
CA VAL A 43 -1.68 9.07 2.28
C VAL A 43 -0.70 10.22 2.57
N SER A 44 0.38 9.90 3.28
CA SER A 44 1.49 10.82 3.54
C SER A 44 2.24 11.18 2.25
N ARG A 45 2.90 12.34 2.23
CA ARG A 45 3.68 12.83 1.07
C ARG A 45 4.68 11.78 0.57
N ARG A 46 5.47 11.21 1.47
CA ARG A 46 6.26 10.00 1.27
C ARG A 46 5.77 8.97 2.28
N HIS A 47 4.91 8.06 1.85
CA HIS A 47 4.20 7.15 2.76
C HIS A 47 5.03 5.90 3.02
N LEU A 48 5.45 5.24 1.95
CA LEU A 48 6.22 4.01 2.01
C LEU A 48 7.21 3.94 0.86
N ARG A 49 8.17 3.02 0.97
CA ARG A 49 9.03 2.61 -0.13
C ARG A 49 8.91 1.12 -0.38
N LEU A 50 9.12 0.75 -1.63
CA LEU A 50 9.24 -0.62 -2.10
C LEU A 50 10.67 -0.79 -2.62
N VAL A 51 11.36 -1.82 -2.15
CA VAL A 51 12.71 -2.16 -2.58
C VAL A 51 12.70 -3.57 -3.13
N LEU A 52 13.15 -3.76 -4.36
CA LEU A 52 13.29 -5.08 -4.96
C LEU A 52 14.35 -5.88 -4.19
N ASP A 53 13.95 -7.03 -3.67
CA ASP A 53 14.77 -7.94 -2.87
C ASP A 53 14.69 -9.34 -3.50
N GLY A 54 15.67 -9.64 -4.35
CA GLY A 54 15.71 -10.86 -5.16
C GLY A 54 14.58 -10.91 -6.18
N ALA A 55 13.55 -11.71 -5.92
CA ALA A 55 12.44 -11.98 -6.83
C ALA A 55 11.09 -11.40 -6.34
N THR A 56 11.10 -10.52 -5.34
CA THR A 56 9.90 -9.83 -4.87
C THR A 56 10.25 -8.46 -4.28
N TYR A 57 9.25 -7.64 -3.99
CA TYR A 57 9.44 -6.36 -3.34
C TYR A 57 9.33 -6.48 -1.82
N ARG A 58 10.23 -5.81 -1.11
CA ARG A 58 10.14 -5.54 0.32
C ARG A 58 9.49 -4.18 0.53
N LEU A 59 8.46 -4.15 1.35
CA LEU A 59 7.72 -2.94 1.71
C LEU A 59 8.23 -2.38 3.04
N GLU A 60 8.40 -1.06 3.09
CA GLU A 60 8.83 -0.35 4.29
C GLU A 60 8.04 0.97 4.45
N ASP A 61 7.35 1.11 5.57
CA ASP A 61 6.69 2.36 5.95
C ASP A 61 7.72 3.41 6.36
N LEU A 62 7.59 4.64 5.83
CA LEU A 62 8.55 5.73 6.06
C LEU A 62 8.15 6.65 7.23
N GLY A 63 7.38 6.13 8.19
CA GLY A 63 6.84 6.92 9.28
C GLY A 63 5.58 7.68 8.85
N SER A 64 4.70 7.02 8.10
CA SER A 64 3.45 7.62 7.65
C SER A 64 2.54 7.99 8.83
N THR A 65 1.80 9.10 8.68
CA THR A 65 0.95 9.63 9.76
C THR A 65 -0.13 8.63 10.19
N ASN A 66 -0.83 8.02 9.21
CA ASN A 66 -1.93 7.09 9.48
C ASN A 66 -1.46 5.63 9.54
N GLY A 67 -0.23 5.34 9.10
CA GLY A 67 0.34 4.00 9.07
C GLY A 67 0.03 3.22 7.79
N THR A 68 0.90 2.25 7.53
CA THR A 68 0.67 1.14 6.60
C THR A 68 0.26 -0.11 7.38
N PHE A 69 -0.71 -0.86 6.87
CA PHE A 69 -1.23 -2.08 7.48
C PHE A 69 -1.21 -3.23 6.48
N MET A 70 -0.98 -4.43 6.98
CA MET A 70 -1.11 -5.68 6.24
C MET A 70 -1.90 -6.67 7.10
N HIS A 71 -2.91 -7.32 6.54
CA HIS A 71 -3.82 -8.21 7.27
C HIS A 71 -4.42 -7.57 8.54
N GLY A 72 -4.73 -6.27 8.49
CA GLY A 72 -5.26 -5.51 9.63
C GLY A 72 -4.24 -5.20 10.74
N GLN A 73 -2.99 -5.64 10.59
CA GLN A 73 -1.92 -5.32 11.55
C GLN A 73 -1.05 -4.18 11.02
N ARG A 74 -0.77 -3.20 11.88
CA ARG A 74 0.12 -2.09 11.51
C ARG A 74 1.54 -2.63 11.26
N LEU A 75 2.11 -2.25 10.14
CA LEU A 75 3.47 -2.57 9.79
C LEU A 75 4.44 -1.81 10.70
N THR A 76 5.38 -2.53 11.32
CA THR A 76 6.38 -1.94 12.22
C THR A 76 7.81 -2.22 11.77
N THR A 77 8.00 -3.19 10.90
CA THR A 77 9.29 -3.59 10.33
C THR A 77 9.15 -3.81 8.84
N PRO A 78 10.22 -3.60 8.05
CA PRO A 78 10.19 -3.92 6.63
C PRO A 78 9.78 -5.37 6.39
N THR A 79 8.90 -5.62 5.42
CA THR A 79 8.30 -6.95 5.20
C THR A 79 8.32 -7.30 3.71
N LEU A 80 8.68 -8.54 3.38
CA LEU A 80 8.64 -9.05 2.01
C LEU A 80 7.20 -9.28 1.56
N LEU A 81 6.84 -8.72 0.41
CA LEU A 81 5.54 -8.92 -0.20
C LEU A 81 5.47 -10.28 -0.90
N LYS A 82 4.30 -10.90 -0.79
CA LYS A 82 3.93 -12.13 -1.49
C LYS A 82 2.83 -11.83 -2.51
N PRO A 83 2.77 -12.52 -3.66
CA PRO A 83 1.69 -12.32 -4.61
C PRO A 83 0.32 -12.46 -3.95
N GLY A 84 -0.58 -11.52 -4.22
CA GLY A 84 -1.92 -11.44 -3.65
C GLY A 84 -2.02 -10.68 -2.31
N GLU A 85 -0.91 -10.24 -1.73
CA GLU A 85 -0.89 -9.47 -0.48
C GLU A 85 -1.71 -8.18 -0.59
N VAL A 86 -2.41 -7.88 0.51
CA VAL A 86 -3.25 -6.69 0.64
C VAL A 86 -2.63 -5.72 1.62
N ILE A 87 -2.41 -4.50 1.15
CA ILE A 87 -1.76 -3.42 1.89
C ILE A 87 -2.79 -2.31 2.05
N THR A 88 -3.04 -1.87 3.27
CA THR A 88 -3.93 -0.76 3.56
C THR A 88 -3.12 0.45 4.01
N LEU A 89 -3.38 1.62 3.43
CA LEU A 89 -2.79 2.89 3.85
C LEU A 89 -3.85 3.69 4.60
N GLY A 90 -3.58 4.03 5.85
CA GLY A 90 -4.61 4.59 6.73
C GLY A 90 -5.77 3.61 6.90
N GLU A 91 -7.00 4.05 6.61
CA GLU A 91 -8.21 3.25 6.81
C GLU A 91 -8.91 2.90 5.49
N LYS A 92 -8.78 3.74 4.46
CA LYS A 92 -9.62 3.66 3.26
C LYS A 92 -8.91 3.20 1.99
N ILE A 93 -7.60 3.42 1.91
CA ILE A 93 -6.83 3.08 0.69
C ILE A 93 -6.37 1.63 0.79
N VAL A 94 -6.88 0.78 -0.07
CA VAL A 94 -6.52 -0.65 -0.11
C VAL A 94 -5.83 -0.96 -1.43
N LEU A 95 -4.63 -1.53 -1.35
CA LEU A 95 -3.79 -1.92 -2.47
C LEU A 95 -3.65 -3.44 -2.49
N ARG A 96 -3.60 -4.04 -3.68
CA ARG A 96 -3.25 -5.44 -3.88
C ARG A 96 -1.97 -5.55 -4.68
N TYR A 97 -1.03 -6.36 -4.19
CA TYR A 97 0.19 -6.69 -4.90
C TYR A 97 -0.01 -7.94 -5.77
N GLU A 98 0.29 -7.85 -7.06
CA GLU A 98 0.19 -8.97 -8.00
C GLU A 98 1.50 -9.20 -8.75
N VAL A 99 1.73 -10.46 -9.12
CA VAL A 99 2.90 -10.90 -9.89
C VAL A 99 2.42 -11.76 -11.03
N ILE A 100 2.69 -11.35 -12.26
CA ILE A 100 2.40 -12.10 -13.48
C ILE A 100 3.73 -12.68 -13.97
N SER A 101 3.88 -14.01 -13.88
CA SER A 101 5.03 -14.71 -14.45
C SER A 101 4.76 -15.03 -15.92
N THR A 102 5.49 -14.39 -16.83
CA THR A 102 5.44 -14.74 -18.25
C THR A 102 6.39 -15.91 -18.50
N ASP A 103 5.81 -17.10 -18.64
CA ASP A 103 6.53 -18.26 -19.19
C ASP A 103 6.58 -18.12 -20.72
N PRO A 104 7.76 -17.94 -21.33
CA PRO A 104 7.88 -17.84 -22.79
C PRO A 104 7.44 -19.11 -23.54
N ASN A 105 7.21 -20.23 -22.85
CA ASN A 105 6.71 -21.48 -23.44
C ASN A 105 5.20 -21.73 -23.25
N ALA A 106 4.44 -20.79 -22.67
CA ALA A 106 2.99 -20.91 -22.56
C ALA A 106 2.33 -20.81 -23.95
N THR A 107 2.20 -21.97 -24.61
CA THR A 107 1.47 -22.13 -25.87
C THR A 107 -0.01 -21.83 -25.62
N VAL A 108 -0.50 -20.74 -26.22
CA VAL A 108 -1.91 -20.36 -26.23
C VAL A 108 -2.70 -21.50 -26.89
N VAL A 109 -3.44 -22.28 -26.09
CA VAL A 109 -4.44 -23.21 -26.62
C VAL A 109 -5.57 -22.37 -27.20
N ALA A 110 -5.78 -22.58 -28.49
CA ALA A 110 -6.76 -21.90 -29.32
C ALA A 110 -8.18 -22.01 -28.76
N GLN A 111 -8.90 -20.88 -28.71
CA GLN A 111 -10.34 -20.91 -28.84
C GLN A 111 -10.66 -20.77 -30.33
N ARG A 112 -10.89 -21.91 -30.99
CA ARG A 112 -11.27 -22.03 -32.39
C ARG A 112 -12.77 -22.30 -32.47
N GLY A 113 -13.48 -21.47 -33.23
CA GLY A 113 -14.88 -21.59 -33.66
C GLY A 113 -15.51 -20.19 -33.66
N VAL A 114 -15.77 -19.52 -34.79
CA VAL A 114 -16.49 -20.01 -35.98
C VAL A 114 -15.91 -19.39 -37.27
N SER A 115 -15.95 -20.20 -38.33
CA SER A 115 -15.35 -20.06 -39.66
C SER A 115 -16.08 -19.12 -40.64
N SER A 116 -15.29 -18.54 -41.58
CA SER A 116 -15.51 -18.34 -43.05
C SER A 116 -16.78 -17.60 -43.55
N SER A 117 -16.77 -16.72 -44.55
CA SER A 117 -16.08 -16.64 -45.86
C SER A 117 -16.14 -15.19 -46.39
N THR A 118 -15.25 -14.64 -47.24
CA THR A 118 -15.17 -14.87 -48.69
C THR A 118 -14.09 -13.94 -49.28
N GLN A 119 -13.05 -14.52 -49.92
CA GLN A 119 -12.25 -13.91 -51.03
C GLN A 119 -12.98 -14.23 -52.35
N PRO A 120 -12.77 -13.56 -53.52
CA PRO A 120 -11.44 -13.28 -54.10
C PRO A 120 -11.31 -12.04 -55.05
N GLY A 121 -10.06 -11.64 -55.38
CA GLY A 121 -9.77 -10.68 -56.46
C GLY A 121 -8.30 -10.30 -56.65
N THR A 122 -7.55 -11.18 -57.32
CA THR A 122 -6.45 -10.93 -58.32
C THR A 122 -5.31 -9.92 -58.05
N ALA A 123 -4.08 -10.46 -58.05
CA ALA A 123 -2.77 -9.81 -58.25
C ALA A 123 -2.54 -9.44 -59.75
N PRO A 124 -1.34 -9.05 -60.26
CA PRO A 124 -0.05 -8.61 -59.65
C PRO A 124 0.53 -7.32 -60.30
N VAL A 125 1.69 -6.79 -59.86
CA VAL A 125 2.78 -6.18 -60.70
C VAL A 125 3.90 -5.54 -59.83
N VAL A 126 5.04 -6.25 -59.76
CA VAL A 126 6.49 -5.92 -59.93
C VAL A 126 7.08 -4.52 -59.56
N PRO A 127 8.31 -4.46 -58.96
CA PRO A 127 9.01 -3.24 -58.49
C PRO A 127 9.90 -2.57 -59.56
N PRO A 128 10.57 -1.45 -59.23
CA PRO A 128 12.03 -1.45 -59.42
C PRO A 128 12.88 -0.74 -58.35
N VAL A 129 14.12 -1.23 -58.31
CA VAL A 129 15.36 -0.82 -57.63
C VAL A 129 15.79 0.61 -58.01
N HIS A 130 16.53 1.32 -57.13
CA HIS A 130 17.74 2.16 -57.37
C HIS A 130 18.12 2.85 -56.03
N ALA A 131 19.16 2.40 -55.33
CA ALA A 131 20.57 2.83 -55.43
C ALA A 131 20.93 4.00 -54.46
N ALA A 132 21.73 3.70 -53.42
CA ALA A 132 22.60 4.65 -52.71
C ALA A 132 23.95 4.79 -53.47
N PRO A 133 25.00 5.55 -53.06
CA PRO A 133 25.24 6.49 -51.92
C PRO A 133 26.00 7.77 -52.43
N PRO A 134 27.04 8.35 -51.76
CA PRO A 134 27.23 8.90 -50.40
C PRO A 134 27.52 10.44 -50.40
N SER A 135 27.82 10.99 -49.21
CA SER A 135 28.63 12.22 -48.96
C SER A 135 27.87 13.46 -48.49
N ALA A 136 27.95 13.73 -47.18
CA ALA A 136 28.44 15.01 -46.64
C ALA A 136 28.46 14.92 -45.11
N VAL A 137 29.61 14.50 -44.59
CA VAL A 137 30.03 14.82 -43.21
C VAL A 137 30.14 16.34 -43.17
N ARG A 138 29.33 17.02 -42.34
CA ARG A 138 29.55 18.43 -42.02
C ARG A 138 30.22 18.54 -40.65
N GLU A 139 31.47 18.95 -40.78
CA GLU A 139 32.38 19.56 -39.83
C GLU A 139 31.78 20.09 -38.52
N SER A 140 32.44 19.65 -37.45
CA SER A 140 32.39 20.17 -36.10
C SER A 140 32.72 21.68 -36.05
N VAL A 141 31.80 22.50 -35.53
CA VAL A 141 32.13 23.84 -35.05
C VAL A 141 32.16 23.77 -33.53
N ILE A 142 33.38 23.58 -33.00
CA ILE A 142 33.69 23.77 -31.58
C ILE A 142 33.70 25.28 -31.33
N ALA A 143 32.69 25.78 -30.63
CA ALA A 143 32.76 27.09 -30.00
C ALA A 143 33.68 26.98 -28.76
N PRO A 144 34.62 27.91 -28.53
CA PRO A 144 35.39 27.95 -27.29
C PRO A 144 34.46 28.19 -26.09
N PRO A 145 34.69 27.55 -24.94
CA PRO A 145 33.86 27.73 -23.74
C PRO A 145 34.00 29.19 -23.24
N PRO A 146 32.92 29.82 -22.74
CA PRO A 146 33.06 31.10 -22.05
C PRO A 146 33.92 30.91 -20.80
N GLU A 147 34.94 31.77 -20.69
CA GLU A 147 35.89 31.84 -19.60
C GLU A 147 35.14 32.03 -18.27
N ARG A 148 35.29 31.06 -17.38
CA ARG A 148 34.57 31.01 -16.11
C ARG A 148 35.19 32.05 -15.18
N VAL A 149 34.56 33.22 -15.07
CA VAL A 149 34.89 34.23 -14.05
C VAL A 149 34.78 33.57 -12.68
N THR A 150 35.91 33.35 -12.03
CA THR A 150 35.97 32.85 -10.65
C THR A 150 35.68 34.03 -9.71
N PRO A 151 34.62 33.98 -8.88
CA PRO A 151 34.45 34.97 -7.82
C PRO A 151 35.58 34.81 -6.77
N PRO A 152 36.00 35.90 -6.11
CA PRO A 152 37.03 35.85 -5.10
C PRO A 152 36.57 34.96 -3.93
N ILE A 153 37.45 34.05 -3.52
CA ILE A 153 37.26 33.15 -2.37
C ILE A 153 37.15 34.03 -1.12
N SER A 154 35.92 34.41 -0.76
CA SER A 154 35.62 34.94 0.56
C SER A 154 35.53 33.75 1.51
N ALA A 155 36.28 33.87 2.61
CA ALA A 155 36.47 32.92 3.70
C ALA A 155 35.34 31.88 3.86
N VAL A 156 35.69 30.62 3.63
CA VAL A 156 34.85 29.49 4.06
C VAL A 156 34.87 29.49 5.60
N PRO A 157 33.73 29.59 6.29
CA PRO A 157 33.71 29.39 7.75
C PRO A 157 34.17 27.96 8.04
N ALA A 158 35.03 27.80 9.06
CA ALA A 158 35.51 26.50 9.51
C ALA A 158 34.32 25.56 9.74
N TYR A 159 34.30 24.43 9.03
CA TYR A 159 33.30 23.38 9.23
C TYR A 159 33.43 22.85 10.66
N GLN A 160 32.53 23.24 11.54
CA GLN A 160 32.35 22.57 12.82
C GLN A 160 31.71 21.21 12.54
N ALA A 161 32.42 20.14 12.89
CA ALA A 161 31.87 18.80 12.82
C ALA A 161 30.53 18.76 13.60
N PRO A 162 29.45 18.19 13.03
CA PRO A 162 28.22 17.98 13.75
C PRO A 162 28.52 17.19 15.03
N ASN A 163 28.03 17.70 16.16
CA ASN A 163 28.17 17.04 17.44
C ASN A 163 27.62 15.61 17.31
N MET A 164 28.50 14.60 17.34
CA MET A 164 28.09 13.20 17.42
C MET A 164 27.49 12.99 18.82
N GLN A 165 26.24 13.39 18.99
CA GLN A 165 25.43 12.78 20.05
C GLN A 165 25.32 11.30 19.71
N THR A 166 25.88 10.48 20.60
CA THR A 166 25.66 9.04 20.66
C THR A 166 24.18 8.73 20.39
N PRO A 167 23.87 7.73 19.55
CA PRO A 167 22.50 7.31 19.32
C PRO A 167 21.79 7.13 20.67
N PRO A 168 20.58 7.67 20.85
CA PRO A 168 19.84 7.42 22.08
C PRO A 168 19.68 5.91 22.21
N THR A 169 20.27 5.36 23.27
CA THR A 169 20.10 3.97 23.71
C THR A 169 18.62 3.63 23.60
N ALA A 170 18.30 2.57 22.84
CA ALA A 170 16.94 2.10 22.60
C ALA A 170 16.13 2.13 23.89
N ALA A 171 15.15 3.05 23.96
CA ALA A 171 14.29 3.18 25.11
C ALA A 171 13.55 1.85 25.35
N PRO A 172 13.45 1.37 26.60
CA PRO A 172 12.73 0.14 26.90
C PRO A 172 11.26 0.30 26.47
N LYS A 173 10.76 -0.63 25.64
CA LYS A 173 9.37 -0.65 25.16
C LYS A 173 8.42 -0.56 26.36
N LYS A 174 7.81 0.60 26.55
CA LYS A 174 6.82 0.88 27.60
C LYS A 174 5.61 -0.03 27.34
N LYS A 175 5.38 -1.01 28.22
CA LYS A 175 4.19 -1.89 28.16
C LYS A 175 2.95 -0.98 28.18
N SER A 176 2.17 -1.05 27.11
CA SER A 176 1.00 -0.20 26.90
C SER A 176 -0.02 -0.41 28.03
N PRO A 177 -0.39 0.63 28.81
CA PRO A 177 -1.38 0.53 29.88
C PRO A 177 -2.80 0.26 29.34
N VAL A 178 -2.98 0.27 28.01
CA VAL A 178 -4.26 0.04 27.34
C VAL A 178 -4.86 -1.31 27.71
N LEU A 179 -4.04 -2.36 27.80
CA LEU A 179 -4.55 -3.69 28.16
C LEU A 179 -5.04 -3.75 29.62
N VAL A 180 -4.37 -3.04 30.52
CA VAL A 180 -4.78 -2.95 31.95
C VAL A 180 -6.08 -2.16 32.07
N ILE A 181 -6.22 -1.06 31.32
CA ILE A 181 -7.45 -0.25 31.31
C ILE A 181 -8.63 -1.06 30.76
N ILE A 182 -8.44 -1.84 29.70
CA ILE A 182 -9.48 -2.70 29.13
C ILE A 182 -9.92 -3.76 30.16
N LEU A 183 -8.98 -4.41 30.84
CA LEU A 183 -9.31 -5.41 31.87
C LEU A 183 -10.10 -4.80 33.05
N ILE A 184 -9.75 -3.58 33.46
CA ILE A 184 -10.48 -2.86 34.52
C ILE A 184 -11.91 -2.53 34.06
N LEU A 185 -12.08 -2.01 32.85
CA LEU A 185 -13.41 -1.69 32.30
C LEU A 185 -14.29 -2.93 32.19
N VAL A 186 -13.74 -4.04 31.69
CA VAL A 186 -14.47 -5.32 31.62
C VAL A 186 -14.87 -5.79 33.02
N GLY A 187 -13.97 -5.69 34.01
CA GLY A 187 -14.27 -6.03 35.40
C GLY A 187 -15.40 -5.17 35.99
N ILE A 188 -15.43 -3.87 35.70
CA ILE A 188 -16.49 -2.95 36.14
C ILE A 188 -17.83 -3.33 35.50
N VAL A 189 -17.87 -3.62 34.21
CA VAL A 189 -19.12 -4.03 33.52
C VAL A 189 -19.64 -5.34 34.09
N VAL A 190 -18.76 -6.30 34.36
CA VAL A 190 -19.16 -7.57 34.99
C VAL A 190 -19.72 -7.31 36.40
N LEU A 191 -19.04 -6.48 37.20
CA LEU A 191 -19.43 -6.22 38.59
C LEU A 191 -20.73 -5.41 38.71
N PHE A 192 -20.94 -4.41 37.86
CA PHE A 192 -22.04 -3.46 37.98
C PHE A 192 -23.23 -3.75 37.06
N CYS A 193 -23.05 -4.50 35.98
CA CYS A 193 -24.15 -4.83 35.05
C CYS A 193 -24.50 -6.32 35.12
N ILE A 194 -23.50 -7.19 35.04
CA ILE A 194 -23.75 -8.64 34.87
C ILE A 194 -24.08 -9.32 36.20
N LEU A 195 -23.29 -9.07 37.25
CA LEU A 195 -23.54 -9.68 38.57
C LEU A 195 -24.90 -9.26 39.17
N PRO A 196 -25.32 -7.97 39.14
CA PRO A 196 -26.65 -7.59 39.62
C PRO A 196 -27.76 -8.23 38.79
N TRP A 197 -27.60 -8.33 37.47
CA TRP A 197 -28.59 -9.00 36.63
C TRP A 197 -28.73 -10.49 36.97
N ILE A 198 -27.60 -11.20 37.15
CA ILE A 198 -27.58 -12.62 37.57
C ILE A 198 -28.14 -12.82 38.99
N ILE A 199 -27.98 -11.84 39.88
CA ILE A 199 -28.58 -11.89 41.21
C ILE A 199 -30.09 -11.72 41.11
N ILE A 200 -30.59 -10.71 40.39
CA ILE A 200 -32.03 -10.45 40.22
C ILE A 200 -32.71 -11.65 39.54
N ASP A 201 -32.10 -12.15 38.45
CA ASP A 201 -31.79 -13.56 38.18
C ASP A 201 -32.33 -14.66 39.09
N ALA A 202 -31.36 -15.19 39.82
CA ALA A 202 -31.46 -16.27 40.78
C ALA A 202 -32.42 -15.98 41.94
N THR A 203 -32.63 -14.72 42.33
CA THR A 203 -33.54 -14.37 43.43
C THR A 203 -34.99 -14.12 42.99
N ASN A 204 -35.30 -14.26 41.69
CA ASN A 204 -36.63 -13.98 41.11
C ASN A 204 -37.19 -12.60 41.52
N SER A 205 -36.32 -11.64 41.80
CA SER A 205 -36.71 -10.34 42.36
C SER A 205 -37.43 -9.44 41.34
N TYR A 206 -37.48 -9.85 40.06
CA TYR A 206 -38.26 -9.22 39.00
C TYR A 206 -39.73 -9.05 39.32
N CYS A 207 -40.31 -10.05 40.00
CA CYS A 207 -41.73 -10.03 40.36
C CYS A 207 -42.04 -8.96 41.42
N SER A 208 -41.03 -8.53 42.19
CA SER A 208 -41.17 -7.46 43.19
C SER A 208 -40.89 -6.06 42.63
N LEU A 209 -40.01 -5.94 41.62
CA LEU A 209 -39.64 -4.64 41.03
C LEU A 209 -40.56 -4.21 39.87
N PHE A 210 -41.07 -5.13 39.04
CA PHE A 210 -41.88 -4.81 37.86
C PHE A 210 -43.00 -5.84 37.59
N PRO A 211 -44.00 -5.96 38.48
CA PRO A 211 -45.04 -7.00 38.39
C PRO A 211 -45.90 -6.93 37.12
N GLY A 212 -46.14 -5.74 36.57
CA GLY A 212 -47.02 -5.56 35.41
C GLY A 212 -46.38 -5.88 34.05
N ILE A 213 -45.07 -5.64 33.91
CA ILE A 213 -44.37 -5.80 32.62
C ILE A 213 -44.07 -7.28 32.35
N MET A 214 -43.68 -8.03 33.38
CA MET A 214 -43.32 -9.44 33.20
C MET A 214 -44.53 -10.33 32.88
N ASN A 215 -45.70 -10.10 33.49
CA ASN A 215 -46.93 -10.84 33.15
C ASN A 215 -47.51 -10.49 31.77
N MET A 216 -47.07 -9.39 31.15
CA MET A 216 -47.45 -9.00 29.79
C MET A 216 -46.55 -9.64 28.73
N LEU A 217 -45.26 -9.85 29.04
CA LEU A 217 -44.29 -10.50 28.15
C LEU A 217 -44.34 -12.04 28.24
N ILE A 218 -44.63 -12.57 29.42
CA ILE A 218 -44.73 -14.00 29.67
C ILE A 218 -45.94 -14.23 30.59
N THR A 219 -47.02 -14.78 30.04
CA THR A 219 -48.25 -15.08 30.78
C THR A 219 -47.94 -16.02 31.96
N ASN A 220 -48.28 -15.60 33.19
CA ASN A 220 -48.03 -16.30 34.46
C ASN A 220 -46.56 -16.41 34.93
N ALA A 221 -45.64 -15.55 34.49
CA ALA A 221 -44.25 -15.57 34.98
C ALA A 221 -44.11 -15.17 36.46
N CYS A 222 -45.02 -14.34 36.97
CA CYS A 222 -45.06 -13.91 38.37
C CYS A 222 -46.43 -14.25 38.96
N ALA A 223 -46.67 -15.55 39.17
CA ALA A 223 -47.80 -16.02 39.96
C ALA A 223 -47.43 -15.93 41.45
N VAL A 224 -48.17 -15.11 42.20
CA VAL A 224 -48.25 -15.17 43.67
C VAL A 224 -49.16 -16.33 44.05
#